data_AF-A0A1Q7RUE5-F1
#
_entry.id   AF-A0A1Q7RUE5-F1
#
_cell.length_a   1.000
_cell.length_b   1.000
_cell.length_c   1.000
_cell.angle_alpha   90.00
_cell.angle_beta   90.00
_cell.angle_gamma   90.00
#
_symmetry.space_group_name_H-M   'P 1'
#
loop_
_entity.id
_entity.type
_entity.pdbx_description
1 polymer ?
#
loop_
_entity_poly.entity_id
_entity_poly.type
_entity_poly.pdbx_seq_one_letter_code
_entity_poly.pdbx_strand_id
1 'polypeptide(L)'
;MPRISESTVRRLSHYYRVLEEVQAEGKRMISSHRLAEREGITSAQVRKDLSYFGSFGRRGLGYNVEHLRGEIRSILGLDRRWRVLLVGAGHIGSALLAYRGFAAQGFDIVAVYDRDPSRIGQRNAGLVVQDIADLPGAGTHGAEIGVIATPIKSAQEVADSLVAAGVRGILNFAPRKLFVPAHVALRTVDMT
;
A
#
# COMPACT_ATOMS: atom_id res chain seq x y z
N MET A 1 -8.19 11.08 -19.61
CA MET A 1 -6.86 10.50 -19.33
C MET A 1 -6.91 9.01 -19.70
N PRO A 2 -5.89 8.44 -20.35
CA PRO A 2 -5.85 7.00 -20.61
C PRO A 2 -5.95 6.22 -19.30
N ARG A 3 -6.68 5.10 -19.32
CA ARG A 3 -6.79 4.20 -18.17
C ARG A 3 -5.42 3.58 -17.89
N ILE A 4 -4.76 4.05 -16.83
CA ILE A 4 -3.44 3.58 -16.42
C ILE A 4 -3.56 2.15 -15.91
N SER A 5 -2.74 1.25 -16.44
CA SER A 5 -2.79 -0.16 -16.03
C SER A 5 -2.21 -0.35 -14.63
N GLU A 6 -2.74 -1.30 -13.89
CA GLU A 6 -2.19 -1.71 -12.58
C GLU A 6 -0.70 -2.11 -12.70
N SER A 7 -0.32 -2.74 -13.81
CA SER A 7 1.08 -3.08 -14.09
C SER A 7 1.99 -1.85 -14.21
N THR A 8 1.47 -0.72 -14.71
CA THR A 8 2.21 0.55 -14.79
C THR A 8 2.38 1.15 -13.41
N VAL A 9 1.32 1.18 -12.60
CA VAL A 9 1.40 1.65 -11.19
C VAL A 9 2.38 0.80 -10.38
N ARG A 10 2.36 -0.54 -10.55
CA ARG A 10 3.34 -1.42 -9.91
C ARG A 10 4.76 -1.04 -10.29
N ARG A 11 5.04 -0.88 -11.59
CA ARG A 11 6.37 -0.45 -12.07
C ARG A 11 6.79 0.91 -11.55
N LEU A 12 5.87 1.87 -11.38
CA LEU A 12 6.18 3.15 -10.73
C LEU A 12 6.69 2.95 -9.30
N SER A 13 6.06 2.07 -8.50
CA SER A 13 6.54 1.74 -7.16
C SER A 13 7.94 1.15 -7.17
N HIS A 14 8.29 0.37 -8.19
CA HIS A 14 9.65 -0.13 -8.38
C HIS A 14 10.64 0.97 -8.75
N TYR A 15 10.28 1.83 -9.72
CA TYR A 15 11.10 3.00 -10.09
C TYR A 15 11.36 3.90 -8.88
N TYR A 16 10.35 4.12 -8.04
CA TYR A 16 10.49 4.89 -6.80
C TYR A 16 11.59 4.33 -5.88
N ARG A 17 11.60 3.02 -5.63
CA ARG A 17 12.63 2.37 -4.80
C ARG A 17 14.02 2.50 -5.40
N VAL A 18 14.15 2.29 -6.72
CA VAL A 18 15.43 2.47 -7.42
C VAL A 18 15.92 3.92 -7.29
N LEU A 19 15.01 4.90 -7.39
CA LEU A 19 15.34 6.31 -7.21
C LEU A 19 15.77 6.63 -5.77
N GLU A 20 15.17 6.00 -4.76
CA GLU A 20 15.61 6.14 -3.37
C GLU A 20 17.04 5.65 -3.18
N GLU A 21 17.37 4.47 -3.72
CA GLU A 21 18.74 3.92 -3.67
C GLU A 21 19.74 4.84 -4.39
N VAL A 22 19.41 5.27 -5.60
CA VAL A 22 20.27 6.13 -6.42
C VAL A 22 20.47 7.50 -5.78
N GLN A 23 19.46 8.02 -5.10
CA GLN A 23 19.58 9.24 -4.32
C GLN A 23 20.46 9.04 -3.08
N ALA A 24 20.35 7.91 -2.39
CA ALA A 24 21.24 7.59 -1.28
C ALA A 24 22.72 7.46 -1.72
N GLU A 25 22.96 7.07 -2.97
CA GLU A 25 24.29 7.11 -3.62
C GLU A 25 24.76 8.53 -4.01
N GLY A 26 23.96 9.57 -3.79
CA GLY A 26 24.28 10.96 -4.14
C GLY A 26 24.19 11.29 -5.63
N LYS A 27 23.60 10.42 -6.45
CA LYS A 27 23.51 10.63 -7.90
C LYS A 27 22.31 11.51 -8.26
N ARG A 28 22.55 12.51 -9.11
CA ARG A 28 21.53 13.49 -9.53
C ARG A 28 20.74 13.07 -10.78
N MET A 29 21.33 12.20 -11.61
CA MET A 29 20.76 11.79 -12.89
C MET A 29 20.67 10.26 -12.98
N ILE A 30 19.63 9.76 -13.65
CA ILE A 30 19.45 8.34 -13.94
C ILE A 30 18.93 8.12 -15.36
N SER A 31 19.40 7.07 -16.03
CA SER A 31 18.93 6.69 -17.37
C SER A 31 17.72 5.75 -17.29
N SER A 32 16.93 5.67 -18.37
CA SER A 32 15.87 4.66 -18.50
C SER A 32 16.41 3.23 -18.48
N HIS A 33 17.68 3.04 -18.86
CA HIS A 33 18.35 1.75 -18.82
C HIS A 33 18.53 1.28 -17.39
N ARG A 34 19.05 2.16 -16.53
CA ARG A 34 19.28 1.85 -15.13
C ARG A 34 17.98 1.65 -14.34
N LEU A 35 16.90 2.36 -14.70
CA LEU A 35 15.55 2.10 -14.16
C LEU A 35 14.98 0.74 -14.59
N ALA A 36 15.43 0.21 -15.74
CA ALA A 36 14.94 -1.03 -16.31
C ALA A 36 15.72 -2.28 -15.85
N GLU A 37 17.00 -2.14 -15.50
CA GLU A 37 17.94 -3.24 -15.19
C GLU A 37 17.43 -4.25 -14.17
N ARG A 38 16.70 -3.81 -13.13
CA ARG A 38 16.23 -4.69 -12.05
C ARG A 38 14.87 -5.32 -12.29
N GLU A 39 14.11 -4.85 -13.28
CA GLU A 39 12.70 -5.20 -13.48
C GLU A 39 12.47 -6.07 -14.73
N GLY A 40 13.53 -6.45 -15.45
CA GLY A 40 13.42 -7.27 -16.66
C GLY A 40 12.61 -6.60 -17.78
N ILE A 41 12.51 -5.27 -17.76
CA ILE A 41 11.75 -4.47 -18.73
C ILE A 41 12.71 -3.74 -19.68
N THR A 42 12.18 -3.13 -20.73
CA THR A 42 12.98 -2.33 -21.65
C THR A 42 13.01 -0.86 -21.24
N SER A 43 14.09 -0.16 -21.60
CA SER A 43 14.15 1.31 -21.55
C SER A 43 12.97 1.99 -22.27
N ALA A 44 12.46 1.37 -23.33
CA ALA A 44 11.29 1.87 -24.05
C ALA A 44 10.02 1.78 -23.19
N GLN A 45 9.86 0.70 -22.44
CA GLN A 45 8.74 0.54 -21.50
C GLN A 45 8.80 1.59 -20.38
N VAL A 46 9.97 1.84 -19.79
CA VAL A 46 10.16 2.92 -18.78
C VAL A 46 9.72 4.26 -19.35
N ARG A 47 10.19 4.62 -20.54
CA ARG A 47 9.80 5.89 -21.19
C ARG A 47 8.29 5.97 -21.43
N LYS A 48 7.67 4.88 -21.88
CA LYS A 48 6.23 4.79 -22.11
C LYS A 48 5.44 4.98 -20.81
N ASP A 49 5.84 4.29 -19.74
CA ASP A 49 5.20 4.42 -18.42
C ASP A 49 5.23 5.85 -17.92
N LEU A 50 6.42 6.46 -17.93
CA LEU A 50 6.61 7.82 -17.47
C LEU A 50 5.84 8.84 -18.34
N SER A 51 5.75 8.61 -19.66
CA SER A 51 5.03 9.52 -20.56
C SER A 51 3.54 9.66 -20.27
N TYR A 52 2.91 8.71 -19.55
CA TYR A 52 1.50 8.83 -19.15
C TYR A 52 1.26 9.91 -18.09
N PHE A 53 2.28 10.30 -17.34
CA PHE A 53 2.16 11.21 -16.20
C PHE A 53 2.86 12.55 -16.43
N GLY A 54 3.61 12.69 -17.52
CA GLY A 54 4.30 13.94 -17.85
C GLY A 54 5.60 13.71 -18.61
N SER A 55 6.33 14.81 -18.82
CA SER A 55 7.65 14.79 -19.43
C SER A 55 8.71 15.02 -18.36
N PHE A 56 9.32 13.94 -17.89
CA PHE A 56 10.24 13.98 -16.74
C PHE A 56 11.73 13.99 -17.11
N GLY A 57 12.06 13.90 -18.40
CA GLY A 57 13.43 13.66 -18.84
C GLY A 57 13.84 14.51 -20.04
N ARG A 58 15.16 14.61 -20.24
CA ARG A 58 15.76 15.21 -21.43
C ARG A 58 16.49 14.14 -22.23
N ARG A 59 16.29 14.14 -23.56
CA ARG A 59 17.01 13.21 -24.47
C ARG A 59 18.51 13.35 -24.25
N GLY A 60 19.21 12.22 -24.11
CA GLY A 60 20.66 12.15 -23.87
C GLY A 60 21.13 12.38 -22.43
N LEU A 61 20.31 12.98 -21.56
CA LEU A 61 20.68 13.31 -20.17
C LEU A 61 20.03 12.38 -19.14
N GLY A 62 18.88 11.80 -19.46
CA GLY A 62 18.11 10.97 -18.53
C GLY A 62 17.14 11.80 -17.68
N TYR A 63 16.88 11.32 -16.47
CA TYR A 63 15.93 11.89 -15.52
C TYR A 63 16.67 12.48 -14.33
N ASN A 64 16.23 13.65 -13.86
CA ASN A 64 16.67 14.18 -12.58
C ASN A 64 16.06 13.31 -11.46
N VAL A 65 16.91 12.76 -10.60
CA VAL A 65 16.51 11.76 -9.59
C VAL A 65 15.55 12.36 -8.58
N GLU A 66 15.86 13.52 -8.01
CA GLU A 66 15.05 14.17 -6.99
C GLU A 66 13.67 14.56 -7.54
N HIS A 67 13.63 15.20 -8.70
CA HIS A 67 12.40 15.62 -9.35
C HIS A 67 11.53 14.42 -9.73
N LEU A 68 12.08 13.43 -10.44
CA LEU A 68 11.32 12.24 -10.84
C LEU A 68 10.80 11.46 -9.62
N ARG A 69 11.61 11.36 -8.55
CA ARG A 69 11.19 10.72 -7.30
C ARG A 69 10.02 11.46 -6.67
N GLY A 70 10.07 12.79 -6.61
CA GLY A 70 8.98 13.62 -6.07
C GLY A 70 7.67 13.45 -6.84
N GLU A 71 7.74 13.45 -8.17
CA GLU A 71 6.58 13.24 -9.04
C GLU A 71 5.99 11.84 -8.85
N ILE A 72 6.81 10.78 -8.89
CA ILE A 72 6.35 9.41 -8.65
C ILE A 72 5.76 9.27 -7.23
N ARG A 73 6.36 9.91 -6.22
CA ARG A 73 5.83 9.92 -4.85
C ARG A 73 4.41 10.46 -4.79
N SER A 74 4.16 11.57 -5.47
CA SER A 74 2.83 12.20 -5.51
C SER A 74 1.82 11.37 -6.30
N ILE A 75 2.23 10.81 -7.45
CA ILE A 75 1.40 9.89 -8.25
C ILE A 75 0.97 8.66 -7.44
N LEU A 76 1.87 8.10 -6.63
CA LEU A 76 1.60 6.94 -5.77
C LEU A 76 0.86 7.32 -4.47
N GLY A 77 0.64 8.62 -4.20
CA GLY A 77 0.01 9.11 -2.98
C GLY A 77 0.85 8.86 -1.72
N LEU A 78 2.18 8.80 -1.85
CA LEU A 78 3.13 8.61 -0.74
C LEU A 78 3.57 9.95 -0.10
N ASP A 79 2.96 11.05 -0.52
CA ASP A 79 3.12 12.41 0.01
C ASP A 79 2.08 12.78 1.08
N ARG A 80 1.11 11.90 1.32
CA ARG A 80 0.08 12.02 2.36
C ARG A 80 0.15 10.85 3.34
N ARG A 81 -0.58 10.99 4.45
CA ARG A 81 -0.80 9.89 5.38
C ARG A 81 -2.14 9.21 5.13
N TRP A 82 -2.13 7.88 5.11
CA TRP A 82 -3.26 6.99 4.96
C TRP A 82 -3.56 6.37 6.30
N ARG A 83 -4.81 6.52 6.77
CA ARG A 83 -5.27 5.89 8.00
C ARG A 83 -5.76 4.47 7.68
N VAL A 84 -5.25 3.51 8.42
CA VAL A 84 -5.44 2.08 8.18
C VAL A 84 -6.12 1.41 9.38
N LEU A 85 -7.17 0.62 9.11
CA LEU A 85 -7.74 -0.32 10.09
C LEU A 85 -7.09 -1.67 9.89
N LEU A 86 -6.59 -2.29 10.95
CA LEU A 86 -6.08 -3.65 10.91
C LEU A 86 -7.09 -4.60 11.58
N VAL A 87 -7.49 -5.66 10.89
CA VAL A 87 -8.34 -6.71 11.44
C VAL A 87 -7.58 -8.03 11.48
N GLY A 88 -7.44 -8.58 12.68
CA GLY A 88 -6.61 -9.74 13.01
C GLY A 88 -5.29 -9.32 13.65
N ALA A 89 -5.18 -9.52 14.96
CA ALA A 89 -3.98 -9.27 15.77
C ALA A 89 -3.13 -10.54 15.97
N GLY A 90 -3.26 -11.54 15.08
CA GLY A 90 -2.41 -12.74 15.06
C GLY A 90 -0.98 -12.44 14.59
N HIS A 91 -0.24 -13.47 14.17
CA HIS A 91 1.16 -13.34 13.76
C HIS A 91 1.38 -12.29 12.65
N ILE A 92 0.59 -12.35 11.56
CA ILE A 92 0.71 -11.42 10.43
C ILE A 92 0.37 -9.99 10.89
N GLY A 93 -0.77 -9.80 11.56
CA GLY A 93 -1.18 -8.49 12.01
C GLY A 93 -0.21 -7.86 13.01
N SER A 94 0.30 -8.66 13.96
CA SER A 94 1.33 -8.22 14.90
C SER A 94 2.64 -7.85 14.21
N ALA A 95 3.06 -8.60 13.19
CA ALA A 95 4.23 -8.27 12.39
C ALA A 95 4.04 -6.95 11.62
N LEU A 96 2.86 -6.73 11.04
CA LEU A 96 2.51 -5.47 10.36
C LEU A 96 2.52 -4.28 11.32
N LEU A 97 2.00 -4.44 12.54
CA LEU A 97 2.03 -3.42 13.59
C LEU A 97 3.45 -3.07 14.04
N ALA A 98 4.33 -4.08 14.17
CA ALA A 98 5.71 -3.88 14.58
C ALA A 98 6.59 -3.25 13.48
N TYR A 99 6.16 -3.33 12.22
CA TYR A 99 6.95 -2.88 11.09
C TYR A 99 6.91 -1.36 10.91
N ARG A 100 7.96 -0.68 11.39
CA ARG A 100 8.12 0.79 11.30
C ARG A 100 8.09 1.35 9.87
N GLY A 101 8.37 0.52 8.86
CA GLY A 101 8.35 0.96 7.46
C GLY A 101 6.95 1.35 6.97
N PHE A 102 5.86 0.83 7.56
CA PHE A 102 4.50 1.26 7.21
C PHE A 102 4.27 2.73 7.54
N ALA A 103 4.54 3.12 8.79
CA ALA A 103 4.40 4.50 9.24
C ALA A 103 5.36 5.44 8.48
N ALA A 104 6.60 5.00 8.23
CA ALA A 104 7.57 5.79 7.45
C ALA A 104 7.13 6.06 6.00
N GLN A 105 6.33 5.16 5.42
CA GLN A 105 5.76 5.30 4.08
C GLN A 105 4.39 6.02 4.08
N GLY A 106 3.97 6.56 5.24
CA GLY A 106 2.71 7.29 5.37
C GLY A 106 1.49 6.41 5.63
N PHE A 107 1.64 5.14 6.02
CA PHE A 107 0.52 4.28 6.39
C PHE A 107 0.44 4.14 7.91
N ASP A 108 -0.50 4.87 8.50
CA ASP A 108 -0.73 4.88 9.94
C ASP A 108 -1.81 3.86 10.30
N ILE A 109 -1.45 2.80 11.02
CA ILE A 109 -2.44 1.91 11.63
C ILE A 109 -3.05 2.66 12.81
N VAL A 110 -4.35 2.96 12.73
CA VAL A 110 -5.04 3.80 13.73
C VAL A 110 -5.92 3.01 14.68
N ALA A 111 -6.30 1.79 14.30
CA ALA A 111 -7.05 0.88 15.15
C ALA A 111 -6.78 -0.58 14.73
N VAL A 112 -6.89 -1.46 15.72
CA VAL A 112 -6.72 -2.90 15.56
C VAL A 112 -7.93 -3.60 16.13
N TYR A 113 -8.51 -4.51 15.37
CA TYR A 113 -9.66 -5.31 15.77
C TYR A 113 -9.33 -6.80 15.74
N ASP A 114 -9.85 -7.57 16.68
CA ASP A 114 -9.81 -9.04 16.66
C ASP A 114 -11.13 -9.58 17.22
N ARG A 115 -11.41 -10.86 16.97
CA ARG A 115 -12.55 -11.58 17.55
C ARG A 115 -12.13 -12.48 18.70
N ASP A 116 -10.85 -12.77 18.84
CA ASP A 116 -10.31 -13.63 19.89
C ASP A 116 -10.36 -12.89 21.25
N PRO A 117 -11.19 -13.35 22.21
CA PRO A 117 -11.32 -12.70 23.51
C PRO A 117 -10.01 -12.67 24.30
N SER A 118 -9.08 -13.59 24.02
CA SER A 118 -7.77 -13.59 24.67
C SER A 118 -6.90 -12.42 24.22
N ARG A 119 -7.14 -11.87 23.02
CA ARG A 119 -6.38 -10.74 22.44
C ARG A 119 -7.03 -9.39 22.67
N ILE A 120 -8.36 -9.34 22.75
CA ILE A 120 -9.09 -8.09 23.01
C ILE A 120 -8.61 -7.48 24.33
N GLY A 121 -8.35 -6.17 24.33
CA GLY A 121 -7.79 -5.43 25.46
C GLY A 121 -6.26 -5.47 25.56
N GLN A 122 -5.57 -6.34 24.84
CA GLN A 122 -4.10 -6.33 24.81
C GLN A 122 -3.57 -5.09 24.09
N ARG A 123 -2.39 -4.63 24.49
CA ARG A 123 -1.66 -3.54 23.82
C ARG A 123 -0.63 -4.10 22.86
N ASN A 124 -0.68 -3.67 21.59
CA ASN A 124 0.32 -3.96 20.58
C ASN A 124 0.74 -2.68 19.87
N ALA A 125 2.04 -2.39 19.84
CA ALA A 125 2.62 -1.17 19.25
C ALA A 125 1.94 0.14 19.72
N GLY A 126 1.45 0.18 20.97
CA GLY A 126 0.77 1.34 21.55
C GLY A 126 -0.74 1.42 21.30
N LEU A 127 -1.30 0.54 20.46
CA LEU A 127 -2.75 0.43 20.20
C LEU A 127 -3.36 -0.66 21.07
N VAL A 128 -4.59 -0.44 21.54
CA VAL A 128 -5.39 -1.47 22.22
C VAL A 128 -6.19 -2.24 21.17
N VAL A 129 -6.13 -3.57 21.24
CA VAL A 129 -6.95 -4.45 20.39
C VAL A 129 -8.41 -4.35 20.83
N GLN A 130 -9.29 -3.96 19.90
CA GLN A 130 -10.72 -3.80 20.10
C GLN A 130 -11.48 -5.03 19.61
N ASP A 131 -12.71 -5.21 20.07
CA ASP A 131 -13.59 -6.24 19.51
C ASP A 131 -14.05 -5.81 18.12
N ILE A 132 -13.96 -6.71 17.14
CA ILE A 132 -14.49 -6.45 15.79
C ILE A 132 -15.99 -6.11 15.79
N ALA A 133 -16.75 -6.56 16.80
CA ALA A 133 -18.15 -6.18 16.96
C ALA A 133 -18.36 -4.67 17.13
N ASP A 134 -17.34 -3.94 17.59
CA ASP A 134 -17.40 -2.48 17.79
C ASP A 134 -17.15 -1.70 16.50
N LEU A 135 -16.58 -2.34 15.47
CA LEU A 135 -16.17 -1.69 14.21
C LEU A 135 -17.32 -0.89 13.53
N PRO A 136 -18.58 -1.38 13.45
CA PRO A 136 -19.68 -0.63 12.85
C PRO A 136 -20.05 0.65 13.64
N GLY A 137 -19.89 0.65 14.97
CA GLY A 137 -20.25 1.76 15.85
C GLY A 137 -19.13 2.76 16.09
N ALA A 138 -17.87 2.34 15.93
CA ALA A 138 -16.69 3.17 16.18
C ALA A 138 -16.42 4.21 15.08
N GLY A 139 -17.05 4.05 13.91
CA GLY A 139 -16.71 4.78 12.69
C GLY A 139 -15.30 4.45 12.19
N THR A 140 -15.00 4.79 10.93
CA THR A 140 -13.65 4.50 10.37
C THR A 140 -12.53 5.30 11.01
N HIS A 141 -12.83 6.28 11.87
CA HIS A 141 -11.87 7.31 12.28
C HIS A 141 -11.24 8.02 11.07
N GLY A 142 -11.95 8.10 9.93
CA GLY A 142 -11.38 8.59 8.67
C GLY A 142 -10.38 7.64 8.02
N ALA A 143 -10.36 6.36 8.41
CA ALA A 143 -9.61 5.33 7.72
C ALA A 143 -10.16 5.07 6.32
N GLU A 144 -9.24 4.97 5.37
CA GLU A 144 -9.54 4.78 3.95
C GLU A 144 -9.19 3.36 3.50
N ILE A 145 -8.33 2.69 4.27
CA ILE A 145 -7.77 1.36 3.96
C ILE A 145 -8.07 0.42 5.13
N GLY A 146 -8.55 -0.79 4.82
CA GLY A 146 -8.63 -1.92 5.73
C GLY A 146 -7.61 -2.99 5.39
N VAL A 147 -6.98 -3.59 6.39
CA VAL A 147 -6.09 -4.74 6.23
C VAL A 147 -6.73 -5.96 6.90
N ILE A 148 -6.81 -7.06 6.17
CA ILE A 148 -7.37 -8.33 6.65
C ILE A 148 -6.21 -9.30 6.87
N ALA A 149 -5.93 -9.60 8.13
CA ALA A 149 -4.92 -10.55 8.59
C ALA A 149 -5.55 -11.67 9.45
N THR A 150 -6.75 -12.10 9.07
CA THR A 150 -7.54 -13.12 9.77
C THR A 150 -7.48 -14.48 9.08
N PRO A 151 -7.91 -15.56 9.74
CA PRO A 151 -8.11 -16.86 9.09
C PRO A 151 -9.08 -16.79 7.91
N ILE A 152 -8.95 -17.73 6.97
CA ILE A 152 -9.76 -17.83 5.74
C ILE A 152 -11.28 -17.77 6.02
N LYS A 153 -11.74 -18.42 7.09
CA LYS A 153 -13.17 -18.59 7.39
C LYS A 153 -13.87 -17.27 7.71
N SER A 154 -13.17 -16.31 8.33
CA SER A 154 -13.73 -15.02 8.73
C SER A 154 -13.44 -13.89 7.76
N ALA A 155 -12.56 -14.09 6.78
CA ALA A 155 -12.05 -13.01 5.93
C ALA A 155 -13.13 -12.27 5.11
N GLN A 156 -14.20 -12.95 4.66
CA GLN A 156 -15.29 -12.30 3.92
C GLN A 156 -16.13 -11.41 4.84
N GLU A 157 -16.53 -11.93 6.01
CA GLU A 157 -17.29 -11.17 7.00
C GLU A 157 -16.54 -9.92 7.47
N VAL A 158 -15.22 -10.04 7.63
CA VAL A 158 -14.34 -8.91 7.92
C VAL A 158 -14.34 -7.89 6.78
N ALA A 159 -14.25 -8.34 5.52
CA ALA A 159 -14.33 -7.45 4.38
C ALA A 159 -15.65 -6.69 4.33
N ASP A 160 -16.77 -7.39 4.54
CA ASP A 160 -18.11 -6.78 4.56
C ASP A 160 -18.22 -5.72 5.67
N SER A 161 -17.67 -6.01 6.85
CA SER A 161 -17.65 -5.07 7.99
C SER A 161 -16.79 -3.83 7.71
N LEU A 162 -15.64 -4.02 7.06
CA LEU A 162 -14.77 -2.93 6.61
C LEU A 162 -15.47 -2.06 5.57
N VAL A 163 -16.13 -2.66 4.58
CA VAL A 163 -16.92 -1.94 3.58
C VAL A 163 -18.05 -1.15 4.23
N ALA A 164 -18.79 -1.76 5.16
CA ALA A 164 -19.86 -1.10 5.90
C ALA A 164 -19.35 0.08 6.74
N ALA A 165 -18.13 -0.02 7.29
CA ALA A 165 -17.49 1.10 7.98
C ALA A 165 -17.15 2.26 7.03
N GLY A 166 -16.98 1.98 5.73
CA GLY A 166 -16.73 2.98 4.69
C GLY A 166 -15.28 3.04 4.20
N VAL A 167 -14.48 1.99 4.43
CA VAL A 167 -13.15 1.93 3.79
C VAL A 167 -13.29 1.75 2.27
N ARG A 168 -12.33 2.31 1.54
CA ARG A 168 -12.34 2.34 0.06
C ARG A 168 -11.28 1.42 -0.55
N GLY A 169 -10.32 0.97 0.25
CA GLY A 169 -9.33 -0.01 -0.13
C GLY A 169 -9.23 -1.12 0.90
N ILE A 170 -9.04 -2.36 0.44
CA ILE A 170 -8.83 -3.54 1.29
C ILE A 170 -7.57 -4.27 0.81
N LEU A 171 -6.63 -4.47 1.73
CA LEU A 171 -5.47 -5.34 1.55
C LEU A 171 -5.70 -6.65 2.30
N ASN A 172 -5.86 -7.74 1.56
CA ASN A 172 -6.21 -9.04 2.06
C ASN A 172 -5.00 -9.99 2.12
N PHE A 173 -4.62 -10.45 3.31
CA PHE A 173 -3.61 -11.48 3.52
C PHE A 173 -4.20 -12.88 3.71
N ALA A 174 -5.53 -13.01 3.81
CA ALA A 174 -6.15 -14.32 3.88
C ALA A 174 -6.07 -15.00 2.50
N PRO A 175 -5.64 -16.28 2.40
CA PRO A 175 -5.49 -17.00 1.14
C PRO A 175 -6.85 -17.48 0.60
N ARG A 176 -7.74 -16.53 0.32
CA ARG A 176 -9.07 -16.72 -0.25
C ARG A 176 -9.44 -15.51 -1.09
N LYS A 177 -10.16 -15.76 -2.19
CA LYS A 177 -10.84 -14.73 -2.97
C LYS A 177 -11.98 -14.12 -2.15
N LEU A 178 -11.97 -12.81 -1.99
CA LEU A 178 -13.04 -12.05 -1.35
C LEU A 178 -13.86 -11.31 -2.41
N PHE A 179 -15.10 -11.01 -2.07
CA PHE A 179 -16.02 -10.25 -2.89
C PHE A 179 -16.30 -8.93 -2.21
N VAL A 180 -16.11 -7.82 -2.94
CA VAL A 180 -16.38 -6.47 -2.46
C VAL A 180 -17.11 -5.68 -3.54
N PRO A 181 -17.87 -4.64 -3.21
CA PRO A 181 -18.50 -3.77 -4.19
C PRO A 181 -17.46 -3.12 -5.13
N ALA A 182 -17.88 -2.77 -6.35
CA ALA A 182 -16.99 -2.21 -7.37
C ALA A 182 -16.30 -0.87 -6.99
N HIS A 183 -16.86 -0.14 -6.02
CA HIS A 183 -16.27 1.10 -5.52
C HIS A 183 -15.14 0.88 -4.49
N VAL A 184 -14.90 -0.37 -4.07
CA VAL A 184 -13.88 -0.75 -3.11
C VAL A 184 -12.74 -1.46 -3.84
N ALA A 185 -11.53 -0.91 -3.76
CA ALA A 185 -10.35 -1.56 -4.31
C ALA A 185 -9.95 -2.74 -3.40
N LEU A 186 -9.86 -3.95 -3.97
CA LEU A 186 -9.39 -5.14 -3.25
C LEU A 186 -8.07 -5.62 -3.82
N ARG A 187 -7.07 -5.78 -2.96
CA ARG A 187 -5.79 -6.39 -3.30
C ARG A 187 -5.51 -7.56 -2.38
N THR A 188 -5.33 -8.75 -2.94
CA THR A 188 -4.86 -9.92 -2.19
C THR A 188 -3.33 -9.99 -2.26
N VAL A 189 -2.71 -10.17 -1.10
CA VAL A 189 -1.30 -10.50 -0.96
C VAL A 189 -1.20 -12.01 -0.93
N ASP A 190 -0.44 -12.56 -1.87
CA ASP A 190 -0.07 -13.97 -1.84
C ASP A 190 1.20 -14.12 -0.99
N MET A 191 1.14 -15.00 0.00
CA MET A 191 2.27 -15.35 0.88
C MET A 191 2.66 -16.82 0.73
N THR A 192 2.14 -17.49 -0.31
CA THR A 192 2.50 -18.88 -0.65
C THR A 192 3.62 -18.97 -1.66
#